data_AF-A0A1H4KJC2-F1
#
_entry.id   AF-A0A1H4KJC2-F1
#
_cell.length_a   1.000
_cell.length_b   1.000
_cell.length_c   1.000
_cell.angle_alpha   90.00
_cell.angle_beta   90.00
_cell.angle_gamma   90.00
#
_symmetry.space_group_name_H-M   'P 1'
#
loop_
_entity.id
_entity.type
_entity.pdbx_description
1 polymer ?
#
loop_
_entity_poly.entity_id
_entity_poly.type
_entity_poly.pdbx_seq_one_letter_code
_entity_poly.pdbx_strand_id
1 'polypeptide(L)'
;MARWQEPLDAVVPAPPAGPGARIAACSLRVFGGLTKAWATPKDASPKRNFTDLLMIAAVLRRFDVVAVHEVRGNLRALQHPMKVLGAVQ
;
A
#
# COMPACT_ATOMS: atom_id res chain seq x y z
N MET A 1 8.10 8.16 -0.11
CA MET A 1 6.65 8.51 -0.14
C MET A 1 6.37 9.87 -0.78
N ALA A 2 7.22 10.89 -0.61
CA ALA A 2 6.99 12.25 -1.16
C ALA A 2 6.58 12.28 -2.64
N ARG A 3 7.25 11.48 -3.48
CA ARG A 3 6.95 11.28 -4.91
C ARG A 3 5.47 11.02 -5.23
N TRP A 4 4.69 10.48 -4.30
CA TRP A 4 3.28 10.12 -4.51
C TRP A 4 2.28 11.05 -3.85
N GLN A 5 2.72 12.08 -3.14
CA GLN A 5 1.80 12.96 -2.42
C GLN A 5 0.91 13.74 -3.40
N GLU A 6 1.52 14.58 -4.23
CA GLU A 6 0.80 15.46 -5.15
C GLU A 6 -0.15 14.71 -6.11
N PRO A 7 0.25 13.61 -6.79
CA PRO A 7 -0.69 12.87 -7.63
C PRO A 7 -1.86 12.26 -6.84
N LEU A 8 -1.62 11.82 -5.61
CA LEU A 8 -2.69 11.25 -4.77
C LEU A 8 -3.60 12.33 -4.20
N ASP A 9 -3.09 13.51 -3.84
CA ASP A 9 -3.89 14.64 -3.37
C ASP A 9 -4.81 15.18 -4.47
N ALA A 10 -4.44 15.02 -5.75
CA ALA A 10 -5.27 15.40 -6.88
C ALA A 10 -6.45 14.45 -7.13
N VAL A 11 -6.37 13.18 -6.71
CA VAL A 11 -7.38 12.15 -7.03
C VAL A 11 -8.14 11.64 -5.81
N VAL A 12 -7.58 11.76 -4.61
CA VAL A 12 -8.24 11.38 -3.36
C VAL A 12 -8.88 12.62 -2.75
N PRO A 13 -10.20 12.64 -2.52
CA PRO A 13 -10.86 13.77 -1.89
C PRO A 13 -10.20 14.15 -0.55
N ALA A 14 -10.17 15.46 -0.30
CA ALA A 14 -9.70 15.99 0.96
C ALA A 14 -10.46 15.36 2.16
N PRO A 15 -9.82 15.25 3.33
CA PRO A 15 -10.52 14.79 4.53
C PRO A 15 -11.77 15.64 4.80
N PRO A 16 -12.85 15.05 5.35
CA PRO A 16 -14.03 15.82 5.75
C PRO A 16 -13.64 16.90 6.78
N ALA A 17 -14.25 18.08 6.66
CA ALA A 17 -14.00 19.22 7.56
C ALA A 17 -14.55 19.04 8.99
N GLY A 18 -15.25 17.92 9.25
CA GLY A 18 -15.89 17.59 10.51
C GLY A 18 -15.79 16.10 10.82
N PRO A 19 -16.60 15.56 11.76
CA PRO A 19 -16.53 14.16 12.13
C PRO A 19 -16.89 13.26 10.94
N GLY A 20 -15.91 12.49 10.49
CA GLY A 20 -16.05 11.55 9.37
C GLY A 20 -14.77 10.74 9.21
N ALA A 21 -14.89 9.54 8.62
CA ALA A 21 -13.76 8.66 8.36
C ALA A 21 -13.73 8.30 6.87
N ARG A 22 -12.52 8.27 6.28
CA ARG A 22 -12.29 7.75 4.94
C ARG A 22 -12.06 6.25 5.01
N ILE A 23 -12.94 5.50 4.37
CA ILE A 23 -12.91 4.03 4.35
C ILE A 23 -12.58 3.55 2.93
N ALA A 24 -11.67 2.59 2.81
CA ALA A 24 -11.37 1.93 1.54
C ALA A 24 -11.50 0.41 1.64
N ALA A 25 -11.89 -0.22 0.53
CA ALA A 25 -11.71 -1.64 0.27
C ALA A 25 -10.67 -1.80 -0.85
N CYS A 26 -9.59 -2.54 -0.60
CA CYS A 26 -8.47 -2.66 -1.51
C CYS A 26 -8.08 -4.13 -1.72
N SER A 27 -8.18 -4.61 -2.97
CA SER A 27 -7.52 -5.86 -3.35
C SER A 27 -6.04 -5.61 -3.59
N LEU A 28 -5.19 -6.30 -2.85
CA LEU A 28 -3.77 -6.35 -3.16
C LEU A 28 -3.42 -7.59 -3.99
N ARG A 29 -4.36 -8.35 -4.54
CA ARG A 29 -4.17 -9.46 -5.51
C ARG A 29 -2.79 -10.16 -5.52
N VAL A 30 -2.71 -11.37 -4.97
CA VAL A 30 -1.49 -12.21 -4.94
C VAL A 30 -0.33 -11.51 -4.21
N PHE A 31 -0.64 -10.72 -3.17
CA PHE A 31 0.39 -10.07 -2.35
C PHE A 31 1.02 -11.01 -1.33
N GLY A 32 1.74 -12.02 -1.82
CA GLY A 32 2.39 -13.01 -0.99
C GLY A 32 3.81 -12.64 -0.59
N GLY A 33 4.65 -12.42 -1.61
CA GLY A 33 6.07 -12.11 -1.44
C GLY A 33 6.47 -10.76 -2.04
N LEU A 34 7.72 -10.39 -1.81
CA LEU A 34 8.31 -9.12 -2.23
C LEU A 34 9.70 -9.36 -2.82
N THR A 35 9.95 -8.82 -4.00
CA THR A 35 11.31 -8.70 -4.55
C THR A 35 12.01 -7.55 -3.83
N LYS A 36 13.12 -7.87 -3.15
CA LYS A 36 13.90 -6.90 -2.36
C LYS A 36 14.80 -6.04 -3.26
N ALA A 37 14.19 -5.27 -4.15
CA ALA A 37 14.86 -4.34 -5.05
C ALA A 37 13.98 -3.09 -5.26
N TRP A 38 14.57 -2.01 -5.76
CA TRP A 38 13.84 -0.78 -6.08
C TRP A 38 13.18 -0.82 -7.46
N ALA A 39 13.67 -1.68 -8.35
CA ALA A 39 13.09 -1.99 -9.65
C ALA A 39 12.90 -3.50 -9.77
N THR A 40 11.91 -3.94 -10.54
CA THR A 40 11.63 -5.37 -10.75
C THR A 40 12.42 -5.88 -11.96
N PRO A 41 13.36 -6.83 -11.78
CA PRO A 41 14.01 -7.51 -12.90
C PRO A 41 12.98 -8.23 -13.78
N LYS A 42 13.29 -8.36 -15.08
CA LYS A 42 12.40 -8.96 -16.09
C LYS A 42 11.78 -10.28 -15.63
N ASP A 43 12.62 -11.16 -15.09
CA ASP A 43 12.24 -12.54 -14.72
C ASP A 43 11.96 -12.72 -13.22
N ALA A 44 11.88 -11.62 -12.46
CA ALA A 44 11.62 -11.69 -11.03
C ALA A 44 10.22 -12.24 -10.74
N SER A 45 10.17 -13.14 -9.76
CA SER A 45 8.96 -13.62 -9.12
C SER A 45 9.25 -13.65 -7.61
N PRO A 46 8.48 -12.93 -6.77
CA PRO A 46 7.28 -12.16 -7.08
C PRO A 46 7.56 -10.82 -7.78
N LYS A 47 6.60 -10.30 -8.57
CA LYS A 47 6.79 -9.07 -9.36
C LYS A 47 6.87 -7.77 -8.54
N ARG A 48 6.26 -7.72 -7.36
CA ARG A 48 6.23 -6.50 -6.55
C ARG A 48 7.54 -6.23 -5.85
N ASN A 49 7.94 -4.96 -5.84
CA ASN A 49 9.23 -4.49 -5.33
C ASN A 49 9.05 -3.40 -4.24
N PHE A 50 10.15 -2.80 -3.78
CA PHE A 50 10.09 -1.74 -2.76
C PHE A 50 9.35 -0.47 -3.23
N THR A 51 9.46 -0.11 -4.50
CA THR A 51 8.71 1.02 -5.08
C THR A 51 7.21 0.75 -5.06
N ASP A 52 6.78 -0.45 -5.45
CA ASP A 52 5.36 -0.84 -5.45
C ASP A 52 4.79 -0.83 -4.03
N LEU A 53 5.56 -1.35 -3.07
CA LEU A 53 5.22 -1.34 -1.65
C LEU A 53 5.02 0.07 -1.12
N LEU A 54 5.95 0.99 -1.41
CA LEU A 54 5.83 2.39 -0.98
C LEU A 54 4.67 3.11 -1.67
N MET A 55 4.33 2.72 -2.90
CA MET A 55 3.14 3.23 -3.58
C MET A 55 1.86 2.74 -2.89
N ILE A 56 1.75 1.43 -2.64
CA ILE A 56 0.63 0.85 -1.90
C ILE A 56 0.48 1.55 -0.54
N ALA A 57 1.55 1.64 0.24
CA ALA A 57 1.50 2.29 1.53
C ALA A 57 1.11 3.79 1.43
N ALA A 58 1.51 4.49 0.36
CA ALA A 58 1.13 5.89 0.15
C ALA A 58 -0.37 6.03 -0.13
N VAL A 59 -0.96 5.09 -0.88
CA VAL A 59 -2.42 5.01 -1.10
C VAL A 59 -3.13 4.69 0.21
N LEU A 60 -2.70 3.65 0.92
CA LEU A 60 -3.36 3.20 2.16
C LEU A 60 -3.35 4.28 3.24
N ARG A 61 -2.30 5.10 3.33
CA ARG A 61 -2.17 6.20 4.29
C ARG A 61 -3.23 7.30 4.12
N ARG A 62 -3.94 7.34 2.99
CA ARG A 62 -5.02 8.31 2.75
C ARG A 62 -6.34 7.92 3.39
N PHE A 63 -6.45 6.73 3.96
CA PHE A 63 -7.70 6.25 4.55
C PHE A 63 -7.50 5.96 6.03
N ASP A 64 -8.52 6.26 6.82
CA ASP A 64 -8.52 6.01 8.26
C ASP A 64 -8.77 4.52 8.54
N VAL A 65 -9.59 3.89 7.70
CA VAL A 65 -9.89 2.44 7.77
C VAL A 65 -9.72 1.83 6.38
N VAL A 66 -8.96 0.73 6.31
CA VAL A 66 -8.76 -0.01 5.06
C VAL A 66 -9.07 -1.50 5.28
N ALA A 67 -10.03 -2.02 4.53
CA ALA A 67 -10.23 -3.45 4.36
C ALA A 67 -9.35 -3.97 3.21
N VAL A 68 -8.33 -4.78 3.52
CA VAL A 68 -7.42 -5.36 2.53
C VAL A 68 -7.82 -6.81 2.21
N HIS A 69 -7.95 -7.16 0.94
CA HIS A 69 -8.33 -8.49 0.49
C HIS A 69 -7.43 -9.06 -0.62
N GLU A 70 -7.63 -10.35 -0.93
CA GLU A 70 -6.82 -11.15 -1.88
C GLU A 70 -5.32 -11.24 -1.52
N VAL A 71 -4.99 -11.13 -0.23
CA VAL A 71 -3.67 -11.46 0.31
C VAL A 71 -3.58 -12.99 0.42
N ARG A 72 -2.89 -13.63 -0.52
CA ARG A 72 -2.82 -15.11 -0.61
C ARG A 72 -1.43 -15.61 -0.21
N GLY A 73 -1.40 -16.76 0.46
CA GLY A 73 -0.18 -17.47 0.82
C GLY A 73 0.57 -16.82 1.98
N ASN A 74 1.74 -16.26 1.72
CA ASN A 74 2.61 -15.65 2.72
C ASN A 74 2.20 -14.20 3.01
N LEU A 75 2.11 -13.79 4.28
CA LEU A 75 1.79 -12.40 4.64
C LEU A 75 3.02 -11.47 4.70
N ARG A 76 4.23 -12.00 4.43
CA ARG A 76 5.47 -11.23 4.52
C ARG A 76 5.41 -9.94 3.71
N ALA A 77 4.87 -9.96 2.49
CA ALA A 77 4.76 -8.75 1.69
C ALA A 77 3.84 -7.70 2.33
N LEU A 78 2.72 -8.11 2.94
CA LEU A 78 1.78 -7.24 3.65
C LEU A 78 2.37 -6.65 4.94
N GLN A 79 3.22 -7.39 5.66
CA GLN A 79 3.86 -6.88 6.88
C GLN A 79 4.73 -5.64 6.63
N HIS A 80 5.36 -5.53 5.46
CA HIS A 80 6.24 -4.39 5.19
C HIS A 80 5.48 -3.04 5.11
N PRO A 81 4.43 -2.86 4.28
CA PRO A 81 3.67 -1.61 4.29
C PRO A 81 2.99 -1.38 5.65
N MET A 82 2.57 -2.42 6.38
CA MET A 82 2.03 -2.25 7.74
C MET A 82 3.07 -1.65 8.70
N LYS A 83 4.33 -2.09 8.65
CA LYS A 83 5.43 -1.47 9.42
C LYS A 83 5.69 -0.02 9.00
N VAL A 84 5.67 0.27 7.70
CA VAL A 84 5.80 1.65 7.17
C VAL A 84 4.66 2.55 7.67
N LEU A 85 3.45 2.01 7.81
CA LEU A 85 2.29 2.71 8.32
C LEU A 85 2.23 2.79 9.86
N GLY A 86 3.11 2.09 10.57
CA GLY A 86 3.10 2.02 12.04
C GLY A 86 2.01 1.11 12.61
N ALA A 87 1.41 0.24 11.80
CA ALA A 87 0.31 -0.63 12.23
C ALA A 87 0.77 -1.92 12.93
N VAL A 88 2.04 -2.32 12.74
CA VAL A 88 2.67 -3.50 13.36
C VAL A 88 4.13 -3.18 13.65
N GLN A 89 4.66 -3.66 14.78
CA GLN A 89 6.07 -3.47 15.18
C GLN A 89 7.00 -4.50 14.51
#